data_AF-A0AAD7BME0-F1
#
_entry.id   AF-A0AAD7BME0-F1
#
_cell.length_a   1.000
_cell.length_b   1.000
_cell.length_c   1.000
_cell.angle_alpha   90.00
_cell.angle_beta   90.00
_cell.angle_gamma   90.00
#
_symmetry.space_group_name_H-M   'P 1'
#
loop_
_entity.id
_entity.type
_entity.pdbx_description
1 polymer ?
#
loop_
_entity_poly.entity_id
_entity_poly.type
_entity_poly.pdbx_seq_one_letter_code
_entity_poly.pdbx_strand_id
1 'polypeptide(L)'
;MWRCEYMQLAAVKNFTEVADFEVSPGFLISIIKNSGLAEDDADDEAAFEPVTYLVEPLRSTSVVRKFSGTLGATQDTDKPALTMLSFSHFMLDVAACAISMVDLHGSMHVEPGAIRRLTLFDPMSHTITEDSGVGDFGATVFKTRLRRISVVCTATVWVRRRLRFESYPGPAEEGGDCL
;
A
#
# COMPACT_ATOMS: atom_id res chain seq x y z
N MET A 1 2.38 -13.06 -7.54
CA MET A 1 3.09 -11.91 -8.14
C MET A 1 2.53 -11.71 -9.54
N TRP A 2 1.66 -10.73 -9.75
CA TRP A 2 1.06 -10.45 -11.07
C TRP A 2 2.05 -9.67 -11.93
N ARG A 3 2.90 -10.37 -12.71
CA ARG A 3 3.75 -9.72 -13.71
C ARG A 3 2.93 -9.52 -14.98
N CYS A 4 2.52 -8.29 -15.24
CA CYS A 4 1.89 -7.92 -16.50
C CYS A 4 2.99 -7.67 -17.54
N GLU A 5 3.43 -8.72 -18.25
CA GLU A 5 4.48 -8.66 -19.29
C GLU A 5 4.20 -7.58 -20.35
N TYR A 6 2.92 -7.29 -20.60
CA TYR A 6 2.47 -6.25 -21.52
C TYR A 6 2.90 -4.83 -21.10
N MET A 7 2.95 -4.54 -19.80
CA MET A 7 3.37 -3.21 -19.31
C MET A 7 4.87 -2.99 -19.44
N GLN A 8 5.69 -4.04 -19.31
CA GLN A 8 7.13 -3.95 -19.50
C GLN A 8 7.47 -3.63 -20.97
N LEU A 9 6.80 -4.29 -21.92
CA LEU A 9 6.99 -4.03 -23.35
C LEU A 9 6.56 -2.61 -23.76
N ALA A 10 5.45 -2.11 -23.21
CA ALA A 10 4.99 -0.74 -23.46
C ALA A 10 5.94 0.32 -22.88
N ALA A 11 6.53 0.06 -21.72
CA ALA A 11 7.47 0.97 -21.09
C ALA A 11 8.81 1.05 -21.83
N VAL A 12 9.33 -0.10 -22.29
CA VAL A 12 10.53 -0.17 -23.13
C VAL A 12 10.33 0.62 -24.43
N LYS A 13 9.16 0.47 -25.07
CA LYS A 13 8.83 1.18 -26.31
C LYS A 13 8.73 2.70 -26.14
N ASN A 14 8.38 3.17 -24.95
CA ASN A 14 8.17 4.58 -24.64
C ASN A 14 9.33 5.22 -23.84
N PHE A 15 10.49 4.55 -23.73
CA PHE A 15 11.62 4.99 -22.88
C PHE A 15 11.20 5.39 -21.47
N THR A 16 10.19 4.71 -20.93
CA THR A 16 9.64 5.00 -19.61
C THR A 16 10.31 4.06 -18.61
N GLU A 17 10.95 4.63 -17.59
CA GLU A 17 11.49 3.84 -16.49
C GLU A 17 10.34 3.16 -15.73
N VAL A 18 10.34 1.83 -15.69
CA VAL A 18 9.48 1.06 -14.79
C VAL A 18 10.24 0.89 -13.49
N ALA A 19 9.75 1.52 -12.43
CA ALA A 19 10.16 1.18 -11.07
C ALA A 19 9.17 0.16 -10.53
N ASP A 20 9.69 -0.93 -9.97
CA ASP A 20 8.87 -1.82 -9.16
C ASP A 20 8.62 -1.13 -7.81
N PHE A 21 7.48 -1.38 -7.19
CA PHE A 21 7.24 -0.90 -5.84
C PHE A 21 6.76 -2.03 -4.94
N GLU A 22 7.19 -1.96 -3.69
CA GLU A 22 6.82 -2.92 -2.65
C GLU A 22 6.39 -2.17 -1.41
N VAL A 23 5.58 -2.81 -0.57
CA VAL A 23 5.21 -2.29 0.75
C VAL A 23 6.04 -3.05 1.78
N SER A 24 6.74 -2.30 2.63
CA SER A 24 7.53 -2.84 3.74
C SER A 24 6.62 -3.65 4.67
N PRO A 25 7.03 -4.86 5.10
CA PRO A 25 6.30 -5.57 6.14
C PRO A 25 6.46 -4.84 7.48
N GLY A 26 5.43 -4.93 8.31
CA GLY A 26 5.44 -4.53 9.71
C GLY A 26 5.06 -5.71 10.59
N PHE A 27 5.63 -5.78 11.79
CA PHE A 27 5.41 -6.87 12.75
C PHE A 27 5.03 -6.29 14.10
N LEU A 28 4.15 -6.96 14.82
CA LEU A 28 3.86 -6.66 16.22
C LEU A 28 4.71 -7.57 17.11
N ILE A 29 5.44 -6.97 18.04
CA ILE A 29 6.16 -7.70 19.09
C ILE A 29 5.62 -7.27 20.45
N SER A 30 5.38 -8.23 21.34
CA SER A 30 4.95 -7.95 22.71
C SER A 30 6.03 -8.39 23.68
N ILE A 31 6.49 -7.47 24.54
CA ILE A 31 7.48 -7.75 25.57
C ILE A 31 6.72 -7.93 26.89
N ILE A 32 6.74 -9.14 27.42
CA ILE A 32 6.20 -9.47 28.73
C ILE A 32 7.32 -9.22 29.75
N LYS A 33 7.20 -8.15 30.54
CA LYS A 33 8.15 -7.88 31.62
C LYS A 33 7.69 -8.63 32.86
N ASN A 34 8.51 -9.54 33.36
CA ASN A 34 8.33 -10.10 34.68
C ASN A 34 8.89 -9.09 35.68
N SER A 35 8.06 -8.26 36.32
CA SER A 35 8.49 -7.43 37.44
C SER A 35 8.66 -8.30 38.70
N GLY A 36 9.52 -9.31 38.63
CA GLY A 36 9.91 -10.14 39.75
C GLY A 36 11.03 -9.48 40.55
N LEU A 37 10.72 -8.37 41.23
CA LEU A 37 11.50 -7.79 42.33
C LEU A 37 10.56 -7.17 43.38
N ALA A 38 9.51 -7.89 43.76
CA ALA A 38 8.81 -7.64 45.01
C ALA A 38 9.11 -8.83 45.93
N GLU A 39 10.12 -8.66 46.78
CA GLU A 39 10.21 -9.41 48.02
C GLU A 39 9.06 -8.95 48.92
N ASP A 40 8.34 -9.94 49.44
CA ASP A 40 7.32 -9.91 50.49
C ASP A 40 5.99 -9.17 50.28
N ASP A 41 4.95 -9.99 50.46
CA ASP A 41 3.61 -9.72 50.97
C ASP A 41 2.47 -9.23 50.03
N ALA A 42 1.51 -10.17 49.88
CA ALA A 42 0.05 -10.01 49.77
C ALA A 42 -0.59 -9.75 48.39
N ASP A 43 -1.25 -10.80 47.88
CA ASP A 43 -2.62 -10.82 47.32
C ASP A 43 -3.07 -9.82 46.24
N ASP A 44 -2.15 -9.24 45.47
CA ASP A 44 -2.49 -8.59 44.20
C ASP A 44 -2.10 -9.51 43.03
N GLU A 45 -3.11 -9.98 42.28
CA GLU A 45 -2.97 -10.55 40.93
C GLU A 45 -2.27 -9.50 40.06
N ALA A 46 -0.93 -9.48 40.08
CA ALA A 46 -0.11 -8.55 39.34
C ALA A 46 -0.39 -8.74 37.85
N ALA A 47 -1.30 -7.92 37.32
CA ALA A 47 -1.68 -7.94 35.93
C ALA A 47 -0.44 -7.63 35.09
N PHE A 48 0.08 -8.66 34.42
CA PHE A 48 1.12 -8.49 33.42
C PHE A 48 0.51 -7.73 32.24
N GLU A 49 0.78 -6.44 32.12
CA GLU A 49 0.42 -5.69 30.93
C GLU A 49 1.49 -5.89 29.84
N PRO A 50 1.20 -6.63 28.76
CA PRO A 50 2.16 -6.80 27.68
C PRO A 50 2.35 -5.47 26.96
N VAL A 51 3.60 -4.98 26.91
CA VAL A 51 3.92 -3.79 26.11
C VAL A 51 4.14 -4.24 24.67
N THR A 52 3.28 -3.77 23.77
CA THR A 52 3.31 -4.13 22.34
C THR A 52 3.94 -3.01 21.51
N TYR A 53 4.85 -3.38 20.61
CA TYR A 53 5.57 -2.49 19.71
C TYR A 53 5.32 -2.91 18.26
N LEU A 54 5.21 -1.92 17.38
CA LEU A 54 5.31 -2.12 15.93
C LEU A 54 6.78 -2.03 15.53
N VAL A 55 7.28 -3.04 14.84
CA VAL A 55 8.65 -3.10 14.32
C VAL A 55 8.66 -3.32 12.81
N GLU A 56 9.60 -2.67 12.13
CA GLU A 56 9.78 -2.75 10.69
C GLU A 56 11.26 -3.00 10.36
N PRO A 57 11.57 -3.57 9.18
CA PRO A 57 12.95 -3.68 8.72
C PRO A 57 13.68 -2.32 8.67
N LEU A 58 14.91 -2.29 9.16
CA LEU A 58 15.75 -1.09 9.09
C LEU A 58 16.08 -0.76 7.63
N ARG A 59 15.83 0.50 7.24
CA ARG A 59 16.07 0.98 5.87
C ARG A 59 17.50 1.51 5.74
N SER A 60 18.13 1.23 4.61
CA SER A 60 19.49 1.69 4.30
C SER A 60 19.59 3.20 4.06
N THR A 61 18.47 3.85 3.77
CA THR A 61 18.38 5.30 3.55
C THR A 61 17.42 5.95 4.54
N SER A 62 17.80 7.13 5.04
CA SER A 62 16.95 8.00 5.84
C SER A 62 16.18 9.02 5.00
N VAL A 63 16.41 9.07 3.69
CA VAL A 63 15.71 9.98 2.78
C VAL A 63 14.32 9.40 2.49
N VAL A 64 13.34 9.91 3.22
CA VAL A 64 11.92 9.58 3.03
C VAL A 64 11.27 10.63 2.13
N ARG A 65 10.51 10.15 1.16
CA ARG A 65 9.74 10.99 0.27
C ARG A 65 8.25 10.76 0.48
N LYS A 66 7.52 11.83 0.79
CA LYS A 66 6.08 11.81 1.01
C LYS A 66 5.35 12.16 -0.28
N PHE A 67 4.53 11.24 -0.80
CA PHE A 67 3.81 11.39 -2.07
C PHE A 67 2.33 11.75 -1.88
N SER A 68 1.76 11.47 -0.72
CA SER A 68 0.42 11.94 -0.37
C SER A 68 0.33 12.20 1.13
N GLY A 69 -0.56 13.09 1.54
CA GLY A 69 -0.96 13.24 2.93
C GLY A 69 -2.24 12.49 3.23
N THR A 70 -2.62 12.48 4.51
CA THR A 70 -3.83 11.84 5.03
C THR A 70 -5.09 12.48 4.44
N LEU A 71 -5.26 13.80 4.61
CA LEU A 71 -6.45 14.52 4.16
C LEU A 71 -6.38 15.06 2.73
N GLY A 72 -5.30 14.78 1.99
CA GLY A 72 -5.14 15.30 0.64
C GLY A 72 -3.83 14.93 -0.04
N ALA A 73 -3.79 15.14 -1.36
CA ALA A 73 -2.58 15.02 -2.16
C ALA A 73 -1.52 16.05 -1.73
N THR A 74 -0.24 15.68 -1.83
CA THR A 74 0.87 16.64 -1.77
C THR A 74 0.79 17.61 -2.96
N GLN A 75 1.43 18.78 -2.85
CA GLN A 75 1.53 19.73 -3.98
C GLN A 75 2.63 19.36 -4.98
N ASP A 76 3.29 18.22 -4.78
CA ASP A 76 4.35 17.77 -5.66
C ASP A 76 3.77 17.36 -7.02
N THR A 77 4.28 18.02 -8.06
CA THR A 77 3.87 17.82 -9.46
C THR A 77 4.89 17.01 -10.26
N ASP A 78 5.91 16.48 -9.59
CA ASP A 78 6.92 15.68 -10.25
C ASP A 78 6.40 14.26 -10.56
N LYS A 79 7.00 13.64 -11.57
CA LYS A 79 6.48 12.39 -12.16
C LYS A 79 6.25 11.26 -11.13
N PRO A 80 7.13 11.02 -10.15
CA PRO A 80 6.89 10.00 -9.12
C PRO A 80 5.70 10.33 -8.21
N ALA A 81 5.50 11.59 -7.81
CA ALA A 81 4.32 11.98 -7.03
C ALA A 81 3.04 11.78 -7.83
N LEU A 82 3.02 12.17 -9.10
CA LEU A 82 1.88 11.93 -9.99
C LEU A 82 1.59 10.44 -10.17
N THR A 83 2.63 9.60 -10.27
CA THR A 83 2.48 8.14 -10.38
C THR A 83 1.82 7.56 -9.12
N MET A 84 2.29 7.99 -7.94
CA MET A 84 1.72 7.54 -6.66
C MET A 84 0.28 8.05 -6.44
N LEU A 85 -0.04 9.25 -6.89
CA LEU A 85 -1.41 9.77 -6.88
C LEU A 85 -2.32 8.98 -7.84
N SER A 86 -1.84 8.64 -9.04
CA SER A 86 -2.56 7.76 -9.97
C SER A 86 -2.75 6.35 -9.42
N PHE A 87 -1.78 5.82 -8.67
CA PHE A 87 -1.92 4.54 -7.96
C PHE A 87 -3.00 4.62 -6.87
N SER A 88 -3.01 5.67 -6.05
CA SER A 88 -4.06 5.91 -5.05
C SER A 88 -5.46 5.98 -5.70
N HIS A 89 -5.57 6.60 -6.87
CA HIS A 89 -6.82 6.61 -7.63
C HIS A 89 -7.22 5.23 -8.16
N PHE A 90 -6.27 4.49 -8.70
CA PHE A 90 -6.50 3.13 -9.19
C PHE A 90 -7.04 2.25 -8.06
N MET A 91 -6.47 2.35 -6.86
CA MET A 91 -6.97 1.62 -5.70
C MET A 91 -8.41 2.01 -5.33
N LEU A 92 -8.74 3.29 -5.38
CA LEU A 92 -10.11 3.78 -5.18
C LEU A 92 -11.08 3.18 -6.21
N ASP A 93 -10.71 3.15 -7.49
CA ASP A 93 -11.56 2.62 -8.57
C ASP A 93 -11.74 1.10 -8.45
N VAL A 94 -10.65 0.36 -8.26
CA VAL A 94 -10.66 -1.11 -8.14
C VAL A 94 -11.41 -1.56 -6.88
N ALA A 95 -11.30 -0.82 -5.78
CA ALA A 95 -12.05 -1.08 -4.56
C ALA A 95 -13.50 -0.58 -4.61
N ALA A 96 -14.00 -0.11 -5.77
CA ALA A 96 -15.34 0.46 -5.92
C ALA A 96 -15.65 1.56 -4.88
N CYS A 97 -14.67 2.42 -4.62
CA CYS A 97 -14.70 3.48 -3.61
C CYS A 97 -14.87 2.98 -2.16
N ALA A 98 -14.62 1.70 -1.87
CA ALA A 98 -14.65 1.19 -0.50
C ALA A 98 -13.42 1.58 0.31
N ILE A 99 -12.25 1.67 -0.34
CA ILE A 99 -10.96 1.93 0.31
C ILE A 99 -10.18 2.99 -0.47
N SER A 100 -9.66 3.99 0.24
CA SER A 100 -8.74 5.00 -0.30
C SER A 100 -7.36 4.87 0.34
N MET A 101 -6.34 4.53 -0.45
CA MET A 101 -4.96 4.52 0.03
C MET A 101 -4.40 5.95 0.13
N VAL A 102 -3.88 6.33 1.30
CA VAL A 102 -3.35 7.66 1.62
C VAL A 102 -2.04 7.56 2.41
N ASP A 103 -1.48 8.72 2.74
CA ASP A 103 -0.18 8.86 3.41
C ASP A 103 0.95 8.04 2.77
N LEU A 104 0.86 7.85 1.45
CA LEU A 104 1.85 7.12 0.68
C LEU A 104 3.18 7.85 0.76
N HIS A 105 4.13 7.24 1.46
CA HIS A 105 5.49 7.69 1.56
C HIS A 105 6.43 6.50 1.43
N GLY A 106 7.66 6.78 1.03
CA GLY A 106 8.60 5.71 0.74
C GLY A 106 10.01 6.20 0.50
N SER A 107 10.89 5.26 0.27
CA SER A 107 12.28 5.52 -0.06
C SER A 107 12.68 4.76 -1.31
N MET A 108 13.50 5.38 -2.15
CA MET A 108 14.01 4.76 -3.35
C MET A 108 15.30 3.98 -3.03
N HIS A 109 15.27 2.66 -3.20
CA HIS A 109 16.45 1.81 -3.20
C HIS A 109 17.05 1.62 -4.61
N VAL A 110 18.29 2.06 -4.81
CA VAL A 110 19.02 1.90 -6.07
C VAL A 110 20.21 0.97 -5.83
N GLU A 111 20.08 -0.28 -6.28
CA GLU A 111 21.23 -1.18 -6.34
C GLU A 111 21.95 -1.02 -7.68
N PRO A 112 23.30 -1.00 -7.70
CA PRO A 112 24.07 -0.95 -8.94
C PRO A 112 23.69 -2.12 -9.87
N GLY A 113 23.20 -1.81 -11.07
CA GLY A 113 22.80 -2.80 -12.06
C GLY A 113 21.41 -3.44 -11.86
N ALA A 114 20.66 -3.04 -10.83
CA ALA A 114 19.30 -3.49 -10.61
C ALA A 114 18.24 -2.44 -11.01
N ILE A 115 17.00 -2.90 -11.14
CA ILE A 115 15.84 -2.03 -11.34
C ILE A 115 15.63 -1.19 -10.08
N ARG A 116 15.37 0.11 -10.26
CA ARG A 116 14.97 1.03 -9.19
C ARG A 116 13.73 0.49 -8.47
N ARG A 117 13.80 0.31 -7.15
CA ARG A 117 12.66 -0.16 -6.34
C ARG A 117 12.20 0.87 -5.32
N LEU A 118 10.93 1.28 -5.42
CA LEU A 118 10.31 2.14 -4.43
C LEU A 118 9.74 1.28 -3.30
N THR A 119 10.32 1.38 -2.10
CA THR A 119 9.75 0.73 -0.91
C THR A 119 8.87 1.74 -0.20
N LEU A 120 7.56 1.48 -0.20
CA LEU A 120 6.56 2.20 0.58
C LEU A 120 6.52 1.64 1.99
N PHE A 121 6.20 2.47 2.96
CA PHE A 121 6.04 2.05 4.35
C PHE A 121 4.97 2.88 5.03
N ASP A 122 4.45 2.36 6.14
CA ASP A 122 3.35 2.92 6.90
C ASP A 122 2.20 3.49 6.03
N PRO A 123 1.68 2.73 5.04
CA PRO A 123 0.58 3.21 4.22
C PRO A 123 -0.69 3.28 5.07
N MET A 124 -1.38 4.41 5.01
CA MET A 124 -2.65 4.59 5.67
C MET A 124 -3.80 4.37 4.68
N SER A 125 -4.96 3.94 5.17
CA SER A 125 -6.15 3.80 4.33
C SER A 125 -7.35 4.49 4.98
N HIS A 126 -8.27 4.96 4.16
CA HIS A 126 -9.60 5.37 4.59
C HIS A 126 -10.64 4.40 4.08
N THR A 127 -11.62 4.11 4.93
CA THR A 127 -12.78 3.29 4.61
C THR A 127 -14.04 4.12 4.72
N ILE A 128 -15.16 3.63 4.20
CA ILE A 128 -16.45 4.29 4.42
C ILE A 128 -16.90 4.10 5.88
N THR A 129 -16.49 3.00 6.51
CA THR A 129 -16.89 2.54 7.84
C THR A 129 -16.02 3.06 8.99
N GLU A 130 -14.91 3.76 8.68
CA GLU A 130 -13.96 4.30 9.66
C GLU A 130 -13.26 3.20 10.49
N ASP A 131 -12.99 2.04 9.89
CA ASP A 131 -12.48 0.85 10.58
C ASP A 131 -11.02 0.46 10.24
N SER A 132 -10.31 1.27 9.45
CA SER A 132 -8.92 0.99 9.08
C SER A 132 -7.86 1.44 10.09
N GLY A 133 -8.24 2.22 11.12
CA GLY A 133 -7.35 2.65 12.20
C GLY A 133 -7.56 4.10 12.65
N VAL A 134 -6.72 4.56 13.59
CA VAL A 134 -6.84 5.87 14.27
C VAL A 134 -6.77 7.06 13.31
N GLY A 135 -6.14 6.88 12.14
CA GLY A 135 -6.03 7.90 11.12
C GLY A 135 -7.19 7.92 10.13
N ASP A 136 -8.22 7.09 10.27
CA ASP A 136 -9.33 7.02 9.33
C ASP A 136 -10.34 8.17 9.53
N PHE A 137 -10.48 9.05 8.53
CA PHE A 137 -11.44 10.16 8.51
C PHE A 137 -12.68 9.87 7.64
N GLY A 138 -12.86 8.61 7.24
CA GLY A 138 -14.10 8.13 6.67
C GLY A 138 -14.45 8.70 5.29
N ALA A 139 -15.76 8.77 5.04
CA ALA A 139 -16.34 9.24 3.77
C ALA A 139 -15.94 10.69 3.39
N THR A 140 -15.48 11.50 4.34
CA THR A 140 -15.07 12.89 4.11
C THR A 140 -13.86 12.97 3.17
N VAL A 141 -12.94 12.01 3.26
CA VAL A 141 -11.72 12.01 2.45
C VAL A 141 -12.02 11.66 0.99
N PHE A 142 -12.95 10.75 0.74
CA PHE A 142 -13.37 10.36 -0.61
C PHE A 142 -13.87 11.57 -1.41
N LYS A 143 -14.71 12.42 -0.82
CA LYS A 143 -15.25 13.63 -1.47
C LYS A 143 -14.14 14.63 -1.84
N THR A 144 -13.19 14.82 -0.93
CA THR A 144 -12.06 15.74 -1.15
C THR A 144 -11.11 15.22 -2.23
N ARG A 145 -10.90 13.90 -2.28
CA ARG A 145 -9.90 13.25 -3.14
C ARG A 145 -10.39 13.06 -4.56
N LEU A 146 -11.66 12.66 -4.77
CA LEU A 146 -12.28 12.55 -6.10
C LEU A 146 -12.20 13.88 -6.89
N ARG A 147 -12.29 15.02 -6.21
CA ARG A 147 -12.20 16.34 -6.85
C ARG A 147 -10.81 16.69 -7.38
N ARG A 148 -9.74 16.22 -6.73
CA ARG A 148 -8.35 16.57 -7.08
C ARG A 148 -7.72 15.61 -8.07
N ILE A 149 -8.11 14.34 -8.02
CA ILE A 149 -7.51 13.29 -8.83
C ILE A 149 -8.05 13.27 -10.27
N SER A 150 -9.29 13.74 -10.50
CA SER A 150 -9.84 13.88 -11.86
C SER A 150 -8.95 14.73 -12.79
N VAL A 151 -8.22 15.70 -12.25
CA VAL A 151 -7.28 16.55 -12.99
C VAL A 151 -6.01 15.78 -13.39
N VAL A 152 -5.50 14.89 -12.52
CA VAL A 152 -4.26 14.12 -12.74
C VAL A 152 -4.48 12.95 -13.71
N CYS A 153 -5.60 12.23 -13.56
CA CYS A 153 -5.94 11.08 -14.41
C CYS A 153 -6.38 11.46 -15.83
N THR A 154 -6.71 12.74 -16.08
CA THR A 154 -6.92 13.23 -17.43
C THR A 154 -5.58 13.45 -18.16
N ALA A 155 -4.49 13.74 -17.42
CA ALA A 155 -3.14 13.94 -17.96
C ALA A 155 -2.33 12.65 -18.11
N THR A 156 -2.59 11.64 -17.27
CA THR A 156 -2.05 10.27 -17.44
C THR A 156 -3.10 9.44 -18.16
N VAL A 157 -2.93 9.23 -19.48
CA VAL A 157 -3.83 8.45 -20.35
C VAL A 157 -4.31 7.17 -19.66
N TRP A 158 -5.49 7.22 -19.04
CA TRP A 158 -6.16 6.04 -18.53
C TRP A 158 -6.87 5.40 -19.71
N VAL A 159 -6.33 4.28 -20.17
CA VAL A 159 -6.97 3.46 -21.20
C VAL A 159 -8.21 2.85 -20.58
N ARG A 160 -9.34 3.54 -20.70
CA ARG A 160 -10.68 2.97 -20.55
C ARG A 160 -10.89 1.95 -21.67
N ARG A 161 -10.24 0.79 -21.58
CA ARG A 161 -10.68 -0.43 -22.28
C ARG A 161 -11.15 -1.40 -21.23
N ARG A 162 -12.45 -1.28 -20.93
CA ARG A 162 -13.40 -2.39 -20.79
C ARG A 162 -12.72 -3.76 -20.64
N LEU A 163 -12.07 -4.02 -19.51
CA LEU A 163 -11.83 -5.37 -19.06
C LEU A 163 -13.22 -5.88 -18.65
N ARG A 164 -13.96 -6.41 -19.63
CA ARG A 164 -14.96 -7.42 -19.29
C ARG A 164 -14.14 -8.50 -18.60
N PHE A 165 -14.44 -8.74 -17.32
CA PHE A 165 -14.14 -10.02 -16.70
C PHE A 165 -14.85 -11.08 -17.53
N GLU A 166 -14.18 -11.58 -18.57
CA GLU A 166 -14.53 -12.88 -19.12
C GLU A 166 -14.16 -13.88 -18.04
N SER A 167 -15.19 -14.54 -17.53
CA SER A 167 -15.16 -15.61 -16.57
C SER A 167 -13.97 -16.54 -16.83
N TYR A 168 -13.15 -16.76 -15.81
CA TYR A 168 -12.24 -17.89 -15.72
C TYR A 168 -12.98 -19.17 -16.17
N PRO A 169 -12.55 -19.88 -17.23
CA PRO A 169 -12.93 -21.28 -17.36
C PRO A 169 -12.24 -22.02 -16.22
N GLY A 170 -13.03 -22.70 -15.38
CA GLY A 170 -12.51 -23.56 -14.33
C GLY A 170 -11.58 -24.63 -14.90
N PRO A 171 -10.73 -25.24 -14.06
CA PRO A 171 -9.83 -26.30 -14.51
C PRO A 171 -10.65 -27.41 -15.16
N ALA A 172 -10.24 -27.81 -16.37
CA ALA A 172 -10.78 -28.98 -17.04
C ALA A 172 -10.50 -30.20 -16.14
N GLU A 173 -11.55 -30.88 -15.72
CA GLU A 173 -11.40 -32.18 -15.08
C GLU A 173 -10.79 -33.15 -16.10
N GLU A 174 -9.57 -33.58 -15.82
CA GLU A 174 -8.97 -34.78 -16.40
C GLU A 174 -9.74 -36.00 -15.87
N GLY A 175 -10.82 -36.38 -16.57
CA GLY A 175 -11.49 -37.65 -16.40
C GLY A 175 -11.13 -38.57 -17.57
N GLY A 176 -10.04 -39.32 -17.42
CA GLY A 176 -9.73 -40.42 -18.32
C GLY A 176 -10.73 -41.56 -18.16
N ASP A 177 -11.07 -42.20 -19.27
CA ASP A 177 -11.26 -43.65 -19.32
C ASP A 177 -11.01 -44.11 -20.76
N CYS A 178 -9.80 -44.63 -20.97
CA CYS A 178 -9.50 -45.60 -22.00
C CYS A 178 -9.45 -46.96 -21.31
N LEU A 179 -10.56 -47.71 -21.36
CA LEU A 179 -10.67 -49.15 -21.66
C LEU A 179 -12.11 -49.63 -21.40
#